data_AF-A0A402BIM0-F1
#
_entry.id   AF-A0A402BIM0-F1
#
_cell.length_a   1.000
_cell.length_b   1.000
_cell.length_c   1.000
_cell.angle_alpha   90.00
_cell.angle_beta   90.00
_cell.angle_gamma   90.00
#
_symmetry.space_group_name_H-M   'P 1'
#
loop_
_entity.id
_entity.type
_entity.pdbx_description
1 polymer ?
#
loop_
_entity_poly.entity_id
_entity_poly.type
_entity_poly.pdbx_seq_one_letter_code
_entity_poly.pdbx_strand_id
1 'polypeptide(L)'
;MGKRKVLEPHVTDWLFSCPDTMTTKQIVEFFHPSNQPVTEFSAQHWQETWQIGNDILRAYGYPKNYFYYPGQTVGWDSIADWMFVKCWKKEEKQSVKSKRSSDIFIGELIVIRDCQEDVAVNLSFFAASVQTYIRHIQSIHPLIAEKLIVVLAGWTQPVLSARIAGHSVAWALNALSE
;
A
#
# COMPACT_ATOMS: atom_id res chain seq x y z
N MET A 1 1.99 -21.70 25.76
CA MET A 1 1.52 -20.72 24.76
C MET A 1 2.13 -19.37 25.12
N GLY A 2 3.18 -18.95 24.43
CA GLY A 2 3.81 -17.65 24.68
C GLY A 2 2.91 -16.53 24.15
N LYS A 3 2.58 -15.55 25.00
CA LYS A 3 1.89 -14.33 24.57
C LYS A 3 2.75 -13.68 23.49
N ARG A 4 2.24 -13.57 22.26
CA ARG A 4 2.89 -12.79 21.19
C ARG A 4 3.05 -11.37 21.73
N LYS A 5 4.31 -10.93 21.86
CA LYS A 5 4.62 -9.56 22.25
C LYS A 5 4.15 -8.67 21.10
N VAL A 6 3.21 -7.77 21.37
CA VAL A 6 2.79 -6.74 20.42
C VAL A 6 4.05 -5.92 20.14
N LEU A 7 4.56 -5.99 18.91
CA LEU A 7 5.66 -5.15 18.47
C LEU A 7 5.04 -3.81 18.09
N GLU A 8 5.46 -2.74 18.77
CA GLU A 8 5.18 -1.40 18.28
C GLU A 8 5.74 -1.28 16.84
N PRO A 9 5.00 -0.67 15.89
CA PRO A 9 5.45 -0.53 14.53
C PRO A 9 6.84 0.08 14.46
N HIS A 10 7.78 -0.63 13.85
CA HIS A 10 9.09 -0.09 13.59
C HIS A 10 9.00 0.99 12.51
N VAL A 11 9.94 1.92 12.52
CA VAL A 11 9.99 3.00 11.50
C VAL A 11 10.07 2.45 10.07
N THR A 12 10.53 1.22 9.87
CA THR A 12 10.64 0.58 8.55
C THR A 12 9.42 -0.25 8.16
N ASP A 13 8.47 -0.46 9.08
CA ASP A 13 7.31 -1.29 8.83
C ASP A 13 6.30 -0.57 7.95
N TRP A 14 5.81 -1.28 6.93
CA TRP A 14 4.88 -0.75 5.94
C TRP A 14 3.73 -1.71 5.61
N LEU A 15 3.84 -3.00 5.98
CA LEU A 15 2.82 -4.01 5.74
C LEU A 15 2.34 -4.60 7.07
N PHE A 16 1.02 -4.56 7.27
CA PHE A 16 0.37 -4.92 8.51
C PHE A 16 -0.84 -5.82 8.27
N SER A 17 -1.22 -6.60 9.28
CA SER A 17 -2.50 -7.32 9.33
C SER A 17 -3.28 -6.88 10.55
N CYS A 18 -4.61 -6.81 10.46
CA CYS A 18 -5.46 -6.54 11.62
C CYS A 18 -6.70 -7.45 11.63
N PRO A 19 -7.42 -7.57 12.76
CA PRO A 19 -8.74 -8.18 12.78
C PRO A 19 -9.69 -7.55 11.76
N ASP A 20 -10.60 -8.34 11.20
CA ASP A 20 -11.64 -7.88 10.28
C ASP A 20 -12.63 -6.90 10.94
N THR A 21 -12.82 -7.05 12.25
CA THR A 21 -13.61 -6.16 13.12
C THR A 21 -13.04 -4.76 13.25
N MET A 22 -11.75 -4.56 12.97
CA MET A 22 -11.09 -3.27 13.17
C MET A 22 -11.55 -2.25 12.11
N THR A 23 -12.14 -1.15 12.57
CA THR A 23 -12.64 -0.08 11.71
C THR A 23 -11.51 0.75 11.13
N THR A 24 -11.73 1.36 9.97
CA THR A 24 -10.73 2.26 9.33
C THR A 24 -10.32 3.40 10.27
N LYS A 25 -11.25 3.88 11.10
CA LYS A 25 -10.95 4.89 12.14
C LYS A 25 -9.95 4.38 13.18
N GLN A 26 -10.13 3.17 13.71
CA GLN A 26 -9.20 2.57 14.66
C GLN A 26 -7.82 2.32 14.04
N ILE A 27 -7.79 1.86 12.79
CA ILE A 27 -6.54 1.67 12.04
C ILE A 27 -5.80 3.01 11.88
N VAL A 28 -6.52 4.07 11.49
CA VAL A 28 -5.97 5.42 11.42
C VAL A 28 -5.44 5.87 12.78
N GLU A 29 -6.21 5.74 13.85
CA GLU A 29 -5.77 6.14 15.19
C GLU A 29 -4.49 5.41 15.62
N PHE A 30 -4.33 4.13 15.27
CA PHE A 30 -3.15 3.34 15.58
C PHE A 30 -1.87 3.85 14.91
N PHE A 31 -1.93 4.22 13.63
CA PHE A 31 -0.76 4.73 12.90
C PHE A 31 -0.45 6.21 13.16
N HIS A 32 -1.29 6.90 13.94
CA HIS A 32 -1.18 8.34 14.21
C HIS A 32 -0.91 9.22 12.96
N PRO A 33 -1.64 9.11 11.83
CA PRO A 33 -1.39 9.99 10.70
C PRO A 33 -2.14 11.30 10.92
N SER A 34 -1.40 12.37 11.15
CA SER A 34 -1.90 13.70 10.85
C SER A 34 -1.98 13.84 9.33
N ASN A 35 -3.19 13.94 8.77
CA ASN A 35 -3.47 14.37 7.39
C ASN A 35 -3.07 13.44 6.22
N GLN A 36 -2.65 12.19 6.45
CA GLN A 36 -2.39 11.28 5.32
C GLN A 36 -3.69 10.83 4.63
N PRO A 37 -3.73 10.74 3.29
CA PRO A 37 -4.85 10.16 2.57
C PRO A 37 -5.07 8.69 2.97
N VAL A 38 -6.33 8.28 2.98
CA VAL A 38 -6.73 6.88 3.24
C VAL A 38 -7.47 6.36 2.03
N THR A 39 -7.00 5.24 1.49
CA THR A 39 -7.64 4.51 0.40
C THR A 39 -8.05 3.13 0.89
N GLU A 40 -9.29 2.73 0.60
CA GLU A 40 -9.86 1.47 1.06
C GLU A 40 -10.32 0.63 -0.12
N PHE A 41 -9.91 -0.64 -0.13
CA PHE A 41 -10.24 -1.63 -1.14
C PHE A 41 -10.94 -2.84 -0.50
N SER A 42 -11.85 -3.48 -1.25
CA SER A 42 -12.31 -4.84 -0.95
C SER A 42 -11.65 -5.80 -1.93
N ALA A 43 -10.91 -6.78 -1.41
CA ALA A 43 -10.23 -7.82 -2.20
C ALA A 43 -11.16 -8.99 -2.57
N GLN A 44 -12.46 -8.88 -2.31
CA GLN A 44 -13.45 -9.94 -2.59
C GLN A 44 -13.42 -10.42 -4.06
N HIS A 45 -13.03 -9.55 -4.99
CA HIS A 45 -13.02 -9.83 -6.42
C HIS A 45 -11.61 -9.87 -7.01
N TRP A 46 -10.57 -10.07 -6.21
CA TRP A 46 -9.17 -10.03 -6.66
C TRP A 46 -8.62 -11.40 -7.06
N GLN A 47 -9.40 -12.14 -7.85
CA GLN A 47 -9.06 -13.49 -8.32
C GLN A 47 -7.94 -13.47 -9.38
N GLU A 48 -7.84 -12.38 -10.12
CA GLU A 48 -6.84 -12.16 -11.16
C GLU A 48 -6.14 -10.81 -10.95
N THR A 49 -4.86 -10.75 -11.32
CA THR A 49 -4.03 -9.54 -11.15
C THR A 49 -4.62 -8.29 -11.81
N TRP A 50 -5.31 -8.44 -12.95
CA TRP A 50 -5.93 -7.32 -13.67
C TRP A 50 -7.04 -6.63 -12.86
N GLN A 51 -7.72 -7.36 -11.97
CA GLN A 51 -8.78 -6.82 -11.11
C GLN A 51 -8.18 -5.89 -10.06
N ILE A 52 -7.09 -6.32 -9.42
CA ILE A 52 -6.32 -5.49 -8.48
C ILE A 52 -5.83 -4.23 -9.19
N GLY A 53 -5.17 -4.41 -10.33
CA GLY A 53 -4.63 -3.29 -11.10
C GLY A 53 -5.71 -2.27 -11.45
N ASN A 54 -6.88 -2.72 -11.90
CA ASN A 54 -8.00 -1.85 -12.24
C ASN A 54 -8.63 -1.15 -11.03
N ASP A 55 -8.70 -1.80 -9.88
CA ASP A 55 -9.21 -1.17 -8.65
C ASP A 55 -8.28 -0.06 -8.18
N ILE A 56 -6.97 -0.32 -8.22
CA ILE A 56 -5.93 0.70 -7.96
C ILE A 56 -6.08 1.86 -8.96
N LEU A 57 -6.07 1.57 -10.26
CA LEU A 57 -6.24 2.59 -11.31
C LEU A 57 -7.54 3.40 -11.11
N ARG A 58 -8.63 2.76 -10.68
CA ARG A 58 -9.87 3.46 -10.39
C ARG A 58 -9.73 4.40 -9.19
N ALA A 59 -9.15 3.93 -8.08
CA ALA A 59 -8.97 4.74 -6.87
C ALA A 59 -8.10 5.98 -7.10
N TYR A 60 -7.05 5.86 -7.91
CA TYR A 60 -6.19 6.98 -8.25
C TYR A 60 -6.70 7.85 -9.42
N GLY A 61 -7.87 7.53 -9.98
CA GLY A 61 -8.56 8.37 -10.96
C GLY A 61 -8.00 8.25 -12.39
N TYR A 62 -7.53 7.06 -12.77
CA TYR A 62 -7.04 6.81 -14.14
C TYR A 62 -8.16 6.89 -15.17
N PRO A 63 -7.86 7.43 -16.37
CA PRO A 63 -8.76 7.29 -17.50
C PRO A 63 -8.95 5.81 -17.87
N LYS A 64 -10.16 5.43 -18.27
CA LYS A 64 -10.54 4.03 -18.51
C LYS A 64 -9.73 3.31 -19.60
N ASN A 65 -9.07 4.04 -20.50
CA ASN A 65 -8.23 3.46 -21.55
C ASN A 65 -6.90 2.87 -21.01
N TYR A 66 -6.56 3.13 -19.74
CA TYR A 66 -5.43 2.50 -19.05
C TYR A 66 -5.82 1.18 -18.36
N PHE A 67 -7.10 0.81 -18.37
CA PHE A 67 -7.57 -0.36 -17.62
C PHE A 67 -7.21 -1.65 -18.36
N TYR A 68 -6.89 -2.67 -17.58
CA TYR A 68 -6.53 -3.99 -18.05
C TYR A 68 -7.76 -4.85 -18.31
N TYR A 69 -7.64 -5.81 -19.23
CA TYR A 69 -8.66 -6.81 -19.54
C TYR A 69 -8.28 -8.20 -18.97
N PRO A 70 -9.24 -9.14 -18.87
CA PRO A 70 -8.94 -10.52 -18.48
C PRO A 70 -7.83 -11.15 -19.33
N GLY A 71 -6.90 -11.84 -18.67
CA GLY A 71 -5.72 -12.45 -19.30
C GLY A 71 -4.61 -11.47 -19.72
N GLN A 72 -4.80 -10.15 -19.58
CA GLN A 72 -3.75 -9.18 -19.88
C GLN A 72 -2.70 -9.14 -18.76
N THR A 73 -1.43 -9.07 -19.14
CA THR A 73 -0.35 -8.82 -18.18
C THR A 73 -0.47 -7.40 -17.62
N VAL A 74 -0.51 -7.31 -16.28
CA VAL A 74 -0.55 -6.03 -15.58
C VAL A 74 0.84 -5.41 -15.56
N GLY A 75 0.95 -4.15 -16.01
CA GLY A 75 2.14 -3.33 -15.90
C GLY A 75 2.28 -2.76 -14.48
N TRP A 76 2.77 -3.58 -13.56
CA TRP A 76 2.92 -3.23 -12.14
C TRP A 76 3.84 -2.02 -11.90
N ASP A 77 4.90 -1.88 -12.70
CA ASP A 77 5.80 -0.72 -12.64
C ASP A 77 5.06 0.59 -12.95
N SER A 78 4.21 0.58 -13.98
CA SER A 78 3.39 1.74 -14.33
C SER A 78 2.39 2.07 -13.23
N ILE A 79 1.81 1.07 -12.56
CA ILE A 79 0.93 1.31 -11.40
C ILE A 79 1.72 1.94 -10.25
N ALA A 80 2.93 1.46 -9.97
CA ALA A 80 3.79 2.01 -8.91
C ALA A 80 4.18 3.48 -9.17
N ASP A 81 4.53 3.83 -10.41
CA ASP A 81 4.82 5.22 -10.81
C ASP A 81 3.65 6.17 -10.59
N TRP A 82 2.44 5.63 -10.58
CA TRP A 82 1.23 6.41 -10.47
C TRP A 82 0.73 6.55 -9.04
N MET A 83 0.89 5.49 -8.24
CA MET A 83 0.87 5.59 -6.78
C MET A 83 1.89 6.63 -6.31
N PHE A 84 3.09 6.66 -6.93
CA PHE A 84 4.08 7.73 -6.71
C PHE A 84 3.44 9.09 -6.91
N VAL A 85 2.95 9.43 -8.11
CA VAL A 85 2.44 10.80 -8.38
C VAL A 85 1.39 11.27 -7.36
N LYS A 86 0.57 10.36 -6.83
CA LYS A 86 -0.54 10.70 -5.93
C LYS A 86 -0.14 10.86 -4.48
N CYS A 87 0.92 10.20 -4.04
CA CYS A 87 1.47 10.42 -2.70
C CYS A 87 2.32 11.68 -2.60
N TRP A 88 2.34 12.54 -3.64
CA TRP A 88 3.05 13.82 -3.62
C TRP A 88 2.08 14.98 -3.75
N LYS A 89 2.29 16.00 -2.92
CA LYS A 89 1.54 17.25 -2.92
C LYS A 89 2.45 18.39 -3.30
N LYS A 90 2.01 19.24 -4.23
CA LYS A 90 2.70 20.50 -4.51
C LYS A 90 2.68 21.40 -3.28
N GLU A 91 3.84 21.80 -2.80
CA GLU A 91 3.95 22.83 -1.78
C GLU A 91 3.74 24.20 -2.43
N GLU A 92 2.60 24.84 -2.14
CA GLU A 92 2.41 26.25 -2.48
C GLU A 92 3.24 27.11 -1.53
N LYS A 93 4.52 27.30 -1.83
CA LYS A 93 5.30 28.32 -1.14
C LYS A 93 4.80 29.71 -1.53
N GLN A 94 3.98 30.31 -0.66
CA GLN A 94 3.81 31.77 -0.62
C GLN A 94 5.12 32.41 -0.11
N SER A 95 6.15 32.46 -0.96
CA SER A 95 7.32 33.28 -0.69
C SER A 95 7.69 34.09 -1.93
N VAL A 96 7.59 35.40 -1.74
CA VAL A 96 7.95 36.44 -2.70
C VAL A 96 9.44 36.28 -3.02
N LYS A 97 9.76 35.84 -4.26
CA LYS A 97 11.08 35.84 -4.96
C LYS A 97 11.77 34.52 -5.31
N SER A 98 11.18 33.33 -5.11
CA SER A 98 11.73 32.13 -5.76
C SER A 98 10.66 31.11 -6.13
N LYS A 99 10.29 31.05 -7.42
CA LYS A 99 9.52 29.97 -8.02
C LYS A 99 10.35 28.68 -8.02
N ARG A 100 10.36 27.95 -6.92
CA ARG A 100 10.62 26.51 -6.90
C ARG A 100 9.47 25.87 -6.15
N SER A 101 8.53 25.28 -6.88
CA SER A 101 7.58 24.33 -6.30
C SER A 101 8.41 23.14 -5.80
N SER A 102 8.42 22.92 -4.50
CA SER A 102 8.87 21.63 -3.93
C SER A 102 7.65 20.73 -3.86
N ASP A 103 7.71 19.56 -4.47
CA ASP A 103 6.72 18.52 -4.19
C ASP A 103 7.08 17.91 -2.82
N ILE A 104 6.10 17.70 -1.95
CA ILE A 104 6.25 17.04 -0.65
C ILE A 104 5.56 15.70 -0.74
N PHE A 105 6.27 14.63 -0.36
CA PHE A 105 5.67 13.32 -0.19
C PHE A 105 4.81 13.31 1.09
N ILE A 106 3.54 12.94 0.93
CA ILE A 106 2.53 12.94 2.00
C ILE A 106 2.17 11.53 2.49
N GLY A 107 2.69 10.48 1.84
CA GLY A 107 2.33 9.10 2.17
C GLY A 107 0.89 8.73 1.82
N GLU A 108 0.46 7.56 2.27
CA GLU A 108 -0.90 7.05 2.13
C GLU A 108 -1.11 5.83 3.03
N LEU A 109 -2.29 5.72 3.65
CA LEU A 109 -2.77 4.51 4.31
C LEU A 109 -3.70 3.75 3.36
N ILE A 110 -3.31 2.55 2.97
CA ILE A 110 -4.08 1.64 2.13
C ILE A 110 -4.64 0.52 3.02
N VAL A 111 -5.97 0.44 3.12
CA VAL A 111 -6.67 -0.62 3.83
C VAL A 111 -7.28 -1.57 2.82
N ILE A 112 -6.92 -2.85 2.90
CA ILE A 112 -7.47 -3.91 2.03
C ILE A 112 -8.30 -4.84 2.91
N ARG A 113 -9.60 -4.90 2.64
CA ARG A 113 -10.58 -5.74 3.33
C ARG A 113 -10.92 -6.98 2.54
N ASP A 114 -11.62 -7.92 3.17
CA ASP A 114 -12.13 -9.14 2.56
C ASP A 114 -11.03 -9.97 1.86
N CYS A 115 -9.83 -10.00 2.49
CA CYS A 115 -8.68 -10.72 1.96
C CYS A 115 -8.88 -12.22 2.14
N GLN A 116 -9.09 -12.94 1.04
CA GLN A 116 -9.19 -14.40 1.01
C GLN A 116 -7.84 -15.06 0.68
N GLU A 117 -7.62 -16.31 1.13
CA GLU A 117 -6.32 -16.96 0.93
C GLU A 117 -5.96 -17.19 -0.54
N ASP A 118 -6.96 -17.39 -1.40
CA ASP A 118 -6.82 -17.56 -2.84
C ASP A 118 -6.28 -16.31 -3.55
N VAL A 119 -6.45 -15.12 -2.97
CA VAL A 119 -5.90 -13.87 -3.52
C VAL A 119 -4.45 -13.59 -3.10
N ALA A 120 -3.82 -14.46 -2.30
CA ALA A 120 -2.46 -14.28 -1.78
C ALA A 120 -1.42 -13.97 -2.87
N VAL A 121 -1.49 -14.68 -4.01
CA VAL A 121 -0.55 -14.49 -5.12
C VAL A 121 -0.72 -13.11 -5.75
N ASN A 122 -1.96 -12.66 -5.91
CA ASN A 122 -2.24 -11.36 -6.51
C ASN A 122 -1.87 -10.21 -5.56
N LEU A 123 -2.18 -10.35 -4.26
CA LEU A 123 -1.72 -9.43 -3.21
C LEU A 123 -0.19 -9.36 -3.14
N SER A 124 0.51 -10.47 -3.39
CA SER A 124 1.96 -10.53 -3.42
C SER A 124 2.55 -9.66 -4.55
N PHE A 125 1.92 -9.62 -5.72
CA PHE A 125 2.34 -8.70 -6.80
C PHE A 125 2.16 -7.23 -6.41
N PHE A 126 1.04 -6.90 -5.75
CA PHE A 126 0.82 -5.56 -5.24
C PHE A 126 1.87 -5.18 -4.17
N ALA A 127 2.14 -6.08 -3.22
CA ALA A 127 3.17 -5.89 -2.20
C ALA A 127 4.57 -5.68 -2.80
N ALA A 128 4.91 -6.41 -3.86
CA ALA A 128 6.17 -6.22 -4.59
C ALA A 128 6.27 -4.82 -5.22
N SER A 129 5.17 -4.33 -5.79
CA SER A 129 5.07 -3.01 -6.42
C SER A 129 5.25 -1.90 -5.38
N VAL A 130 4.55 -2.01 -4.26
CA VAL A 130 4.69 -1.10 -3.11
C VAL A 130 6.10 -1.11 -2.55
N GLN A 131 6.72 -2.28 -2.37
CA GLN A 131 8.07 -2.36 -1.83
C GLN A 131 9.11 -1.71 -2.75
N THR A 132 8.96 -1.90 -4.07
CA THR A 132 9.80 -1.24 -5.08
C THR A 132 9.69 0.28 -4.97
N TYR A 133 8.47 0.77 -4.81
CA TYR A 133 8.19 2.18 -4.58
C TYR A 133 8.84 2.73 -3.30
N ILE A 134 8.64 2.06 -2.16
CA ILE A 134 9.22 2.48 -0.88
C ILE A 134 10.74 2.61 -0.98
N ARG A 135 11.41 1.65 -1.61
CA ARG A 135 12.87 1.69 -1.85
C ARG A 135 13.28 2.89 -2.69
N HIS A 136 12.51 3.21 -3.72
CA HIS A 136 12.77 4.36 -4.57
C HIS A 136 12.65 5.68 -3.79
N ILE A 137 11.58 5.88 -3.03
CA ILE A 137 11.40 7.07 -2.19
C ILE A 137 12.52 7.22 -1.16
N GLN A 138 12.87 6.14 -0.46
CA GLN A 138 13.95 6.14 0.52
C GLN A 138 15.31 6.49 -0.10
N SER A 139 15.54 6.12 -1.37
CA SER A 139 16.79 6.46 -2.07
C SER A 139 16.92 7.95 -2.39
N ILE A 140 15.81 8.64 -2.67
CA ILE A 140 15.78 10.07 -3.00
C ILE A 140 15.66 10.91 -1.73
N HIS A 141 14.95 10.40 -0.73
CA HIS A 141 14.59 11.11 0.49
C HIS A 141 14.66 10.19 1.73
N PRO A 142 15.88 9.92 2.23
CA PRO A 142 16.10 8.95 3.31
C PRO A 142 15.52 9.35 4.67
N LEU A 143 15.06 10.60 4.85
CA LEU A 143 14.58 11.16 6.12
C LEU A 143 13.09 11.52 6.13
N ILE A 144 12.31 11.07 5.16
CA ILE A 144 10.86 11.30 5.14
C ILE A 144 10.19 10.57 6.31
N ALA A 145 9.32 11.28 7.03
CA ALA A 145 8.53 10.73 8.14
C ALA A 145 7.24 10.03 7.64
N GLU A 146 6.64 10.58 6.59
CA GLU A 146 5.45 10.06 5.92
C GLU A 146 5.75 8.72 5.24
N LYS A 147 4.75 7.84 5.14
CA LYS A 147 4.95 6.49 4.59
C LYS A 147 3.76 6.04 3.80
N LEU A 148 4.02 5.06 2.94
CA LEU A 148 2.96 4.23 2.42
C LEU A 148 2.78 3.04 3.37
N ILE A 149 1.59 2.89 3.91
CA ILE A 149 1.22 1.84 4.86
C ILE A 149 0.12 1.00 4.22
N VAL A 150 0.28 -0.32 4.22
CA VAL A 150 -0.70 -1.28 3.72
C VAL A 150 -1.19 -2.14 4.89
N VAL A 151 -2.49 -2.21 5.09
CA VAL A 151 -3.15 -3.00 6.13
C VAL A 151 -4.06 -4.02 5.50
N LEU A 152 -3.82 -5.31 5.75
CA LEU A 152 -4.68 -6.40 5.33
C LEU A 152 -5.63 -6.76 6.46
N ALA A 153 -6.87 -6.27 6.38
CA ALA A 153 -7.90 -6.54 7.37
C ALA A 153 -8.49 -7.95 7.18
N GLY A 154 -8.58 -8.70 8.28
CA GLY A 154 -9.02 -10.10 8.29
C GLY A 154 -7.95 -11.09 7.84
N TRP A 155 -6.74 -10.64 7.49
CA TRP A 155 -5.67 -11.54 7.11
C TRP A 155 -5.09 -12.27 8.33
N THR A 156 -5.23 -13.59 8.35
CA THR A 156 -4.86 -14.41 9.51
C THR A 156 -3.45 -15.01 9.39
N GLN A 157 -2.89 -15.08 8.18
CA GLN A 157 -1.55 -15.63 7.97
C GLN A 157 -0.48 -14.60 8.35
N PRO A 158 0.58 -14.97 9.10
CA PRO A 158 1.61 -14.03 9.52
C PRO A 158 2.53 -13.57 8.39
N VAL A 159 2.42 -14.21 7.22
CA VAL A 159 3.25 -13.97 6.05
C VAL A 159 2.34 -13.94 4.84
N LEU A 160 2.60 -13.00 3.93
CA LEU A 160 2.07 -13.01 2.58
C LEU A 160 3.17 -13.62 1.70
N SER A 161 2.89 -14.70 0.98
CA SER A 161 3.93 -15.34 0.16
C SER A 161 3.36 -15.98 -1.10
N ALA A 162 4.17 -16.00 -2.15
CA ALA A 162 3.81 -16.56 -3.44
C ALA A 162 5.06 -16.97 -4.25
N ARG A 163 4.86 -17.78 -5.29
CA ARG A 163 5.87 -17.99 -6.33
C ARG A 163 5.59 -17.06 -7.51
N ILE A 164 6.50 -16.11 -7.73
CA ILE A 164 6.41 -15.11 -8.80
C ILE A 164 7.60 -15.32 -9.76
N ALA A 165 7.32 -15.52 -11.05
CA ALA A 165 8.34 -15.78 -12.08
C ALA A 165 9.33 -16.91 -11.69
N GLY A 166 8.84 -17.96 -11.02
CA GLY A 166 9.66 -19.09 -10.57
C GLY A 166 10.42 -18.86 -9.26
N HIS A 167 10.38 -17.65 -8.70
CA HIS A 167 11.04 -17.30 -7.43
C HIS A 167 10.04 -17.29 -6.27
N SER A 168 10.45 -17.80 -5.11
CA SER A 168 9.67 -17.69 -3.88
C SER A 168 9.83 -16.30 -3.30
N VAL A 169 8.73 -15.59 -3.07
CA VAL A 169 8.70 -14.26 -2.47
C VAL A 169 7.80 -14.29 -1.25
N ALA A 170 8.22 -13.62 -0.17
CA ALA A 170 7.49 -13.55 1.08
C ALA A 170 7.67 -12.18 1.75
N TRP A 171 6.59 -11.68 2.35
CA TRP A 171 6.55 -10.46 3.14
C TRP A 171 5.99 -10.78 4.52
N ALA A 172 6.72 -10.41 5.58
CA ALA A 172 6.22 -10.52 6.94
C ALA A 172 5.12 -9.47 7.18
N LEU A 173 4.04 -9.87 7.86
CA LEU A 173 3.01 -8.93 8.31
C LEU A 173 3.22 -8.59 9.78
N ASN A 174 3.19 -7.29 10.05
CA ASN A 174 3.18 -6.77 11.40
C ASN A 174 1.74 -6.77 11.92
N ALA A 175 1.45 -7.62 12.91
CA ALA A 175 0.10 -7.78 13.41
C ALA A 175 -0.30 -6.61 14.33
N LEU A 176 -1.38 -5.93 13.98
CA LEU A 176 -2.09 -5.00 14.84
C LEU A 176 -2.98 -5.79 15.79
N SER A 177 -3.00 -5.39 17.06
CA SER A 177 -3.95 -5.90 18.04
C SER A 177 -4.92 -4.80 18.46
N GLU A 178 -6.12 -5.20 18.87
CA GLU A 178 -7.07 -4.32 19.58
C GLU A 178 -6.49 -3.80 20.90
#